data_AF-Q04EM3-F1
#
_entry.id   AF-Q04EM3-F1
#
_cell.length_a   1.000
_cell.length_b   1.000
_cell.length_c   1.000
_cell.angle_alpha   90.00
_cell.angle_beta   90.00
_cell.angle_gamma   90.00
#
_symmetry.space_group_name_H-M   'P 1'
#
loop_
_entity.id
_entity.type
_entity.pdbx_description
1 polymer ?
#
loop_
_entity_poly.entity_id
_entity_poly.type
_entity_poly.pdbx_seq_one_letter_code
_entity_poly.pdbx_strand_id
1 'polypeptide(L)'
;MVAINSVPVAYCHKQLKGSNVHVGAAISFPLGQTTIESKAFETKNAIENGADEIDYVLNIGQLKDKNLDYIRREMETIVKLCHSHKVIVKVILETCYLTDLDIINACQIAREIKPDFVKTSTGFGSAGAKVEDVRLMKKQ
;
A
#
# COMPACT_ATOMS: atom_id res chain seq x y z
N MET A 1 6.42 6.73 12.72
CA MET A 1 6.98 6.32 11.43
C MET A 1 7.43 7.55 10.65
N VAL A 2 8.57 7.49 9.96
CA VAL A 2 8.87 8.39 8.84
C VAL A 2 8.42 7.70 7.55
N ALA A 3 7.60 8.37 6.72
CA ALA A 3 7.10 7.81 5.48
C ALA A 3 7.82 8.48 4.30
N ILE A 4 8.54 7.69 3.52
CA ILE A 4 9.47 8.18 2.50
C ILE A 4 9.39 7.32 1.24
N ASN A 5 9.91 7.83 0.11
CA ASN A 5 10.14 7.00 -1.07
C ASN A 5 11.25 5.97 -0.81
N SER A 6 11.40 4.99 -1.72
CA SER A 6 12.32 3.85 -1.57
C SER A 6 13.80 4.24 -1.47
N VAL A 7 14.25 5.30 -2.15
CA VAL A 7 15.66 5.75 -2.17
C VAL A 7 16.24 6.05 -0.77
N PRO A 8 15.62 6.91 0.06
CA PRO A 8 16.18 7.26 1.38
C PRO A 8 16.02 6.19 2.47
N VAL A 9 15.45 5.01 2.20
CA VAL A 9 15.14 4.00 3.24
C VAL A 9 16.38 3.61 4.05
N ALA A 10 17.46 3.21 3.37
CA ALA A 10 18.70 2.80 4.04
C ALA A 10 19.32 3.93 4.88
N TYR A 11 19.22 5.16 4.39
CA TYR A 11 19.69 6.33 5.13
C TYR A 11 18.86 6.54 6.40
N CYS A 12 17.53 6.58 6.30
CA CYS A 12 16.63 6.77 7.44
C CYS A 12 16.74 5.64 8.45
N HIS A 13 16.85 4.38 8.00
CA HIS A 13 17.07 3.23 8.87
C HIS A 13 18.34 3.39 9.70
N LYS A 14 19.45 3.83 9.07
CA LYS A 14 20.70 4.12 9.78
C LYS A 14 20.54 5.26 10.78
N GLN A 15 19.88 6.36 10.40
CA GLN A 15 19.71 7.54 11.27
C GLN A 15 18.82 7.25 12.48
N LEU A 16 17.83 6.38 12.32
CA LEU A 16 16.83 6.08 13.36
C LEU A 16 17.18 4.85 14.21
N LYS A 17 18.36 4.25 13.99
CA LYS A 17 18.83 3.09 14.74
C LYS A 17 18.81 3.37 16.26
N GLY A 18 18.14 2.50 17.02
CA GLY A 18 18.00 2.62 18.47
C GLY A 18 16.85 3.52 18.93
N SER A 19 16.10 4.12 18.00
CA SER A 19 14.83 4.79 18.30
C SER A 19 13.64 3.83 18.13
N ASN A 20 12.47 4.23 18.63
CA ASN A 20 11.21 3.52 18.41
C ASN A 20 10.45 4.02 17.15
N VAL A 21 11.13 4.78 16.26
CA VAL A 21 10.50 5.35 15.07
C VAL A 21 10.68 4.40 13.89
N HIS A 22 9.57 3.85 13.40
CA HIS A 22 9.57 2.99 12.21
C HIS A 22 9.95 3.75 10.92
N VAL A 23 10.57 3.05 9.97
CA VAL A 23 10.86 3.52 8.61
C VAL A 23 9.85 2.92 7.63
N GLY A 24 9.02 3.78 7.04
CA GLY A 24 8.02 3.40 6.04
C GLY A 24 8.47 3.72 4.62
N ALA A 25 8.30 2.78 3.69
CA ALA A 25 8.58 2.97 2.27
C ALA A 25 7.31 2.99 1.43
N ALA A 26 7.17 4.00 0.58
CA ALA A 26 6.11 4.09 -0.41
C ALA A 26 6.51 3.33 -1.69
N ILE A 27 5.62 2.45 -2.18
CA ILE A 27 5.90 1.51 -3.29
C ILE A 27 4.96 1.76 -4.46
N SER A 28 5.48 1.77 -5.69
CA SER A 28 4.75 2.17 -6.90
C SER A 28 4.08 3.54 -6.75
N PHE A 29 4.67 4.40 -5.93
CA PHE A 29 4.03 5.63 -5.50
C PHE A 29 4.34 6.79 -6.47
N PRO A 30 3.36 7.65 -6.79
CA PRO A 30 1.97 7.65 -6.31
C PRO A 30 0.99 6.93 -7.25
N LEU A 31 1.41 6.44 -8.41
CA LEU A 31 0.47 6.07 -9.49
C LEU A 31 -0.11 4.65 -9.37
N GLY A 32 0.60 3.72 -8.73
CA GLY A 32 0.21 2.31 -8.67
C GLY A 32 0.27 1.57 -10.01
N GLN A 33 0.88 2.17 -11.04
CA GLN A 33 0.86 1.72 -12.44
C GLN A 33 2.13 0.97 -12.86
N THR A 34 2.75 0.25 -11.95
CA THR A 34 3.82 -0.73 -12.27
C THR A 34 3.27 -2.15 -12.23
N THR A 35 3.98 -3.11 -12.81
CA THR A 35 3.57 -4.53 -12.77
C THR A 35 3.70 -5.09 -11.35
N ILE A 36 3.01 -6.21 -11.07
CA ILE A 36 3.11 -6.89 -9.77
C ILE A 36 4.57 -7.26 -9.47
N GLU A 37 5.32 -7.71 -10.48
CA GLU A 37 6.73 -8.08 -10.35
C GLU A 37 7.60 -6.88 -9.99
N SER A 38 7.39 -5.71 -10.63
CA SER A 38 8.09 -4.49 -10.27
C SER A 38 7.74 -4.02 -8.85
N LYS A 39 6.47 -4.08 -8.45
CA LYS A 39 6.05 -3.75 -7.07
C LYS A 39 6.70 -4.70 -6.05
N ALA A 40 6.73 -6.00 -6.34
CA ALA A 40 7.32 -7.00 -5.48
C ALA A 40 8.84 -6.80 -5.35
N PHE A 41 9.52 -6.48 -6.46
CA PHE A 41 10.95 -6.16 -6.44
C PHE A 41 11.24 -4.91 -5.60
N GLU A 42 10.51 -3.82 -5.82
CA GLU A 42 10.69 -2.58 -5.06
C GLU A 42 10.40 -2.81 -3.56
N THR A 43 9.34 -3.55 -3.24
CA THR A 43 9.00 -3.94 -1.87
C THR A 43 10.15 -4.71 -1.22
N LYS A 44 10.65 -5.76 -1.89
CA LYS A 44 11.77 -6.56 -1.39
C LYS A 44 13.01 -5.70 -1.16
N ASN A 45 13.34 -4.82 -2.12
CA ASN A 45 14.49 -3.92 -2.00
C ASN A 45 14.35 -2.94 -0.82
N ALA A 46 13.15 -2.38 -0.60
CA ALA A 46 12.88 -1.51 0.54
C ALA A 46 13.04 -2.26 1.87
N ILE A 47 12.55 -3.50 1.96
CA ILE A 47 12.71 -4.36 3.14
C ILE A 47 14.20 -4.64 3.40
N GLU A 48 14.96 -5.01 2.36
CA GLU A 48 16.42 -5.24 2.46
C GLU A 48 17.18 -3.97 2.89
N ASN A 49 16.67 -2.79 2.54
CA ASN A 49 17.20 -1.50 2.98
C ASN A 49 16.76 -1.09 4.40
N GLY A 50 15.92 -1.89 5.08
CA GLY A 50 15.53 -1.67 6.47
C GLY A 50 14.19 -0.96 6.67
N ALA A 51 13.26 -1.07 5.73
CA ALA A 51 11.87 -0.63 5.94
C ALA A 51 11.16 -1.54 6.96
N ASP A 52 10.51 -0.93 7.94
CA ASP A 52 9.64 -1.60 8.93
C ASP A 52 8.18 -1.65 8.46
N GLU A 53 7.79 -0.73 7.56
CA GLU A 53 6.44 -0.63 7.01
C GLU A 53 6.46 -0.36 5.49
N ILE A 54 5.48 -0.90 4.78
CA ILE A 54 5.28 -0.72 3.34
C ILE A 54 3.91 -0.10 3.08
N ASP A 55 3.89 1.00 2.33
CA ASP A 55 2.67 1.66 1.85
C ASP A 55 2.66 1.59 0.32
N TYR A 56 2.01 0.59 -0.26
CA TYR A 56 1.97 0.43 -1.72
C TYR A 56 0.67 0.95 -2.33
N VAL A 57 0.74 1.52 -3.54
CA VAL A 57 -0.45 1.97 -4.27
C VAL A 57 -1.03 0.80 -5.08
N LEU A 58 -2.32 0.51 -4.87
CA LEU A 58 -3.05 -0.50 -5.63
C LEU A 58 -3.10 -0.12 -7.12
N ASN A 59 -3.18 -1.09 -8.02
CA ASN A 59 -3.40 -0.78 -9.44
C ASN A 59 -4.83 -0.27 -9.69
N ILE A 60 -4.97 1.06 -9.69
CA ILE A 60 -6.25 1.78 -9.84
C ILE A 60 -6.92 1.44 -11.18
N GLY A 61 -6.15 1.33 -12.27
CA GLY A 61 -6.68 1.01 -13.59
C GLY A 61 -7.35 -0.37 -13.62
N GLN A 62 -6.65 -1.39 -13.12
CA GLN A 62 -7.17 -2.75 -13.05
C GLN A 62 -8.41 -2.88 -12.15
N LEU A 63 -8.46 -2.10 -11.05
CA LEU A 63 -9.64 -2.06 -10.18
C LEU A 63 -10.85 -1.45 -10.91
N LYS A 64 -10.65 -0.34 -11.63
CA LYS A 64 -11.70 0.33 -12.40
C LYS A 64 -12.21 -0.53 -13.56
N ASP A 65 -11.32 -1.30 -14.19
CA ASP A 65 -11.64 -2.29 -15.23
C ASP A 65 -12.28 -3.57 -14.66
N LYS A 66 -12.54 -3.63 -13.35
CA LYS A 66 -13.12 -4.77 -12.63
C LYS A 66 -12.31 -6.06 -12.76
N ASN A 67 -11.01 -5.96 -13.02
CA ASN A 67 -10.09 -7.10 -13.01
C ASN A 67 -9.73 -7.49 -11.57
N LEU A 68 -10.72 -8.00 -10.83
CA LEU A 68 -10.59 -8.31 -9.42
C LEU A 68 -9.55 -9.41 -9.15
N ASP A 69 -9.33 -10.32 -10.10
CA ASP A 69 -8.31 -11.36 -9.98
C ASP A 69 -6.88 -10.80 -10.09
N TYR A 70 -6.68 -9.73 -10.86
CA TYR A 70 -5.42 -8.98 -10.82
C TYR A 70 -5.21 -8.34 -9.45
N ILE A 71 -6.24 -7.66 -8.92
CA ILE A 71 -6.18 -7.00 -7.61
C ILE A 71 -5.91 -7.99 -6.48
N ARG A 72 -6.55 -9.17 -6.50
CA ARG A 72 -6.25 -10.25 -5.55
C ARG A 72 -4.81 -10.70 -5.64
N ARG A 73 -4.31 -11.03 -6.84
CA ARG A 73 -2.92 -11.49 -7.03
C ARG A 73 -1.90 -10.43 -6.62
N GLU A 74 -2.15 -9.16 -6.94
CA GLU A 74 -1.29 -8.06 -6.55
C GLU A 74 -1.20 -7.97 -5.02
N MET A 75 -2.34 -7.84 -4.34
CA MET A 75 -2.37 -7.69 -2.90
C MET A 75 -1.82 -8.94 -2.19
N GLU A 76 -2.18 -10.14 -2.65
CA GLU A 76 -1.65 -11.39 -2.10
C GLU A 76 -0.13 -11.47 -2.21
N THR A 77 0.43 -11.08 -3.36
CA THR A 77 1.87 -11.08 -3.60
C THR A 77 2.60 -10.15 -2.63
N ILE A 78 2.15 -8.90 -2.52
CA ILE A 78 2.81 -7.89 -1.68
C ILE A 78 2.62 -8.20 -0.19
N VAL A 79 1.42 -8.63 0.22
CA VAL A 79 1.12 -8.99 1.62
C VAL A 79 1.94 -10.19 2.07
N LYS A 80 1.98 -11.28 1.29
CA LYS A 80 2.81 -12.46 1.60
C LYS A 80 4.29 -12.09 1.72
N LEU A 81 4.80 -11.26 0.81
CA LEU A 81 6.18 -10.80 0.85
C LEU A 81 6.50 -10.02 2.13
N CYS A 82 5.66 -9.05 2.50
CA CYS A 82 5.86 -8.25 3.72
C CYS A 82 5.77 -9.11 4.99
N HIS A 83 4.74 -9.96 5.10
CA HIS A 83 4.51 -10.80 6.27
C HIS A 83 5.61 -11.84 6.48
N SER A 84 6.15 -12.43 5.40
CA SER A 84 7.30 -13.35 5.50
C SER A 84 8.56 -12.69 6.10
N HIS A 85 8.67 -11.36 6.03
CA HIS A 85 9.74 -10.57 6.62
C HIS A 85 9.32 -9.82 7.90
N LYS A 86 8.10 -10.07 8.41
CA LYS A 86 7.51 -9.39 9.58
C LYS A 86 7.42 -7.86 9.42
N VAL A 87 7.17 -7.40 8.20
CA VAL A 87 7.00 -6.00 7.84
C VAL A 87 5.51 -5.67 7.72
N ILE A 88 5.10 -4.52 8.28
CA ILE A 88 3.71 -4.06 8.23
C ILE A 88 3.38 -3.61 6.81
N VAL A 89 2.22 -4.00 6.28
CA VAL A 89 1.80 -3.61 4.93
C VAL A 89 0.47 -2.85 4.92
N LYS A 90 0.45 -1.75 4.18
CA LYS A 90 -0.72 -0.91 3.93
C LYS A 90 -0.96 -0.81 2.44
N VAL A 91 -2.21 -1.03 2.01
CA VAL A 91 -2.61 -0.81 0.63
C VAL A 91 -3.30 0.56 0.49
N ILE A 92 -2.75 1.43 -0.35
CA ILE A 92 -3.36 2.72 -0.71
C ILE A 92 -4.33 2.50 -1.87
N LEU A 93 -5.60 2.85 -1.66
CA LEU A 93 -6.67 2.69 -2.66
C LEU A 93 -6.76 3.87 -3.63
N GLU A 94 -6.35 5.07 -3.19
CA GLU A 94 -6.54 6.34 -3.88
C GLU A 94 -8.02 6.66 -4.15
N THR A 95 -8.77 6.81 -3.06
CA THR A 95 -10.25 6.90 -3.09
C THR A 95 -10.79 8.04 -3.95
N CYS A 96 -10.03 9.13 -4.17
CA CYS A 96 -10.46 10.24 -5.01
C CYS A 96 -10.74 9.87 -6.48
N TYR A 97 -10.25 8.72 -6.96
CA TYR A 97 -10.50 8.20 -8.32
C TYR A 97 -11.52 7.06 -8.38
N LEU A 98 -12.06 6.64 -7.24
CA LEU A 98 -12.83 5.42 -7.08
C LEU A 98 -14.30 5.73 -6.75
N THR A 99 -15.19 4.87 -7.21
CA THR A 99 -16.58 4.85 -6.75
C THR A 99 -16.69 4.08 -5.42
N ASP A 100 -17.81 4.25 -4.70
CA ASP A 100 -18.10 3.45 -3.50
C ASP A 100 -18.01 1.95 -3.76
N LEU A 101 -18.46 1.48 -4.94
CA LEU A 101 -18.38 0.08 -5.32
C LEU A 101 -16.93 -0.39 -5.51
N ASP A 102 -16.06 0.46 -6.08
CA ASP A 102 -14.63 0.15 -6.22
C ASP A 102 -13.96 0.02 -4.85
N ILE A 103 -14.27 0.96 -3.93
CA ILE A 103 -13.76 0.94 -2.54
C ILE A 103 -14.24 -0.33 -1.84
N ILE A 104 -15.53 -0.67 -1.94
CA ILE A 104 -16.10 -1.90 -1.36
C ILE A 104 -15.38 -3.13 -1.90
N ASN A 105 -15.21 -3.25 -3.21
CA ASN A 105 -14.53 -4.40 -3.82
C ASN A 105 -13.09 -4.53 -3.33
N ALA A 106 -12.34 -3.44 -3.29
CA ALA A 106 -10.96 -3.45 -2.80
C ALA A 106 -10.86 -3.81 -1.31
N CYS A 107 -11.77 -3.29 -0.47
CA CYS A 107 -11.82 -3.62 0.95
C CYS A 107 -12.25 -5.08 1.21
N GLN A 108 -13.15 -5.64 0.40
CA GLN A 108 -13.53 -7.05 0.51
C GLN A 108 -12.35 -7.97 0.19
N ILE A 109 -11.61 -7.67 -0.87
CA ILE A 109 -10.36 -8.37 -1.21
C ILE A 109 -9.34 -8.21 -0.06
N ALA A 110 -9.20 -7.01 0.50
CA ALA A 110 -8.35 -6.79 1.66
C ALA A 110 -8.77 -7.62 2.88
N ARG A 111 -10.07 -7.80 3.14
CA ARG A 111 -10.54 -8.65 4.25
C ARG A 111 -10.18 -10.13 4.07
N GLU A 112 -10.15 -10.60 2.83
CA GLU A 112 -9.73 -11.97 2.49
C GLU A 112 -8.21 -12.14 2.67
N ILE A 113 -7.42 -11.22 2.11
CA ILE A 113 -5.95 -11.32 2.03
C ILE A 113 -5.25 -10.85 3.31
N LYS A 114 -5.90 -9.94 4.06
CA LYS A 114 -5.48 -9.39 5.35
C LYS A 114 -4.17 -8.59 5.30
N PRO A 115 -4.06 -7.51 4.47
CA PRO A 115 -3.05 -6.50 4.75
C PRO A 115 -3.31 -5.90 6.15
N ASP A 116 -2.29 -5.35 6.79
CA ASP A 116 -2.43 -4.78 8.13
C ASP A 116 -3.33 -3.53 8.11
N PHE A 117 -3.29 -2.77 7.00
CA PHE A 117 -4.13 -1.59 6.81
C PHE A 117 -4.61 -1.42 5.37
N VAL A 118 -5.79 -0.80 5.24
CA VAL A 118 -6.23 -0.10 4.03
C VAL A 118 -6.04 1.40 4.25
N LYS A 119 -5.53 2.11 3.25
CA LYS A 119 -5.20 3.54 3.30
C LYS A 119 -5.94 4.28 2.20
N THR A 120 -6.47 5.46 2.51
CA THR A 120 -7.33 6.23 1.62
C THR A 120 -6.57 6.76 0.40
N SER A 121 -5.54 7.56 0.60
CA SER A 121 -4.99 8.42 -0.47
C SER A 121 -3.47 8.53 -0.41
N THR A 122 -2.86 8.88 -1.55
CA THR A 122 -1.43 9.24 -1.63
C THR A 122 -1.17 10.70 -1.25
N GLY A 123 -2.15 11.56 -1.44
CA GLY A 123 -2.01 13.01 -1.34
C GLY A 123 -1.62 13.71 -2.65
N PHE A 124 -1.38 12.95 -3.74
CA PHE A 124 -1.09 13.49 -5.07
C PHE A 124 -2.33 13.53 -5.99
N GLY A 125 -3.45 12.97 -5.55
CA GLY A 125 -4.72 13.00 -6.26
C GLY A 125 -5.48 14.33 -6.10
N SER A 126 -6.70 14.38 -6.64
CA SER A 126 -7.57 15.56 -6.59
C SER A 126 -8.18 15.82 -5.21
N ALA A 127 -8.20 14.81 -4.33
CA ALA A 127 -8.67 14.91 -2.96
C ALA A 127 -7.95 13.90 -2.06
N GLY A 128 -7.90 14.20 -0.76
CA GLY A 128 -7.40 13.30 0.28
C GLY A 128 -8.52 12.49 0.94
N ALA A 129 -8.32 12.15 2.22
CA ALA A 129 -9.28 11.39 3.00
C ALA A 129 -10.60 12.16 3.21
N LYS A 130 -11.73 11.49 2.98
CA LYS A 130 -13.07 11.95 3.36
C LYS A 130 -13.62 11.09 4.49
N VAL A 131 -14.44 11.70 5.37
CA VAL A 131 -15.05 10.98 6.49
C VAL A 131 -15.97 9.87 5.98
N GLU A 132 -16.66 10.10 4.87
CA GLU A 132 -17.52 9.11 4.21
C GLU A 132 -16.71 7.88 3.76
N ASP A 133 -15.61 8.07 3.05
CA ASP A 133 -14.73 6.99 2.58
C ASP A 133 -14.20 6.16 3.76
N VAL A 134 -13.75 6.82 4.83
CA VAL A 134 -13.23 6.14 6.03
C VAL A 134 -14.33 5.29 6.69
N ARG A 135 -15.56 5.81 6.80
CA ARG A 135 -16.70 5.04 7.32
C ARG A 135 -17.03 3.85 6.43
N LEU A 136 -17.00 4.03 5.11
CA LEU A 136 -17.27 2.97 4.15
C LEU A 136 -16.25 1.84 4.26
N MET A 137 -14.95 2.19 4.27
CA MET A 137 -13.83 1.25 4.42
C MET A 137 -13.93 0.49 5.75
N LYS A 138 -14.27 1.17 6.85
CA LYS A 138 -14.38 0.54 8.18
C LYS A 138 -15.55 -0.43 8.30
N LYS A 139 -16.60 -0.27 7.47
CA LYS A 139 -17.81 -1.11 7.48
C LYS A 139 -17.58 -2.45 6.77
N GLN A 140 -16.62 -2.53 5.86
CA GLN A 140 -16.28 -3.77 5.16
C GLN A 140 -15.47 -4.70 6.05
#